data_AF-A0A1G7WAP3-F1
#
_entry.id   AF-A0A1G7WAP3-F1
#
_cell.length_a   1.000
_cell.length_b   1.000
_cell.length_c   1.000
_cell.angle_alpha   90.00
_cell.angle_beta   90.00
_cell.angle_gamma   90.00
#
_symmetry.space_group_name_H-M   'P 1'
#
loop_
_entity.id
_entity.type
_entity.pdbx_description
1 polymer ?
#
loop_
_entity_poly.entity_id
_entity_poly.type
_entity_poly.pdbx_seq_one_letter_code
_entity_poly.pdbx_strand_id
1 'polypeptide(L)' 'MTTPEKLIDHFRTRHRWWCKPGSAIYKDLTAFALDQANSTDSADELYLIFCTLHGIKPK' A
#
# COMPACT_ATOMS: atom_id res chain seq x y z
N MET A 1 4.90 -12.86 -6.36
CA MET A 1 5.71 -11.69 -5.98
C MET A 1 4.89 -10.44 -6.24
N THR A 2 4.59 -9.71 -5.17
CA THR A 2 3.87 -8.43 -5.22
C THR A 2 4.90 -7.35 -5.55
N THR A 3 4.72 -6.62 -6.65
CA THR A 3 5.60 -5.49 -6.97
C THR A 3 5.11 -4.24 -6.24
N PRO A 4 5.97 -3.24 -6.04
CA PRO A 4 5.57 -1.99 -5.40
C PRO A 4 4.38 -1.32 -6.11
N GLU A 5 4.37 -1.33 -7.43
CA GLU A 5 3.30 -0.76 -8.26
C GLU A 5 1.97 -1.49 -8.04
N LYS A 6 2.00 -2.83 -7.91
CA LYS A 6 0.79 -3.62 -7.65
C LYS A 6 0.18 -3.27 -6.29
N LEU A 7 1.00 -3.11 -5.25
CA LEU A 7 0.48 -2.73 -3.93
C LEU A 7 -0.10 -1.32 -3.94
N ILE A 8 0.58 -0.38 -4.58
CA ILE A 8 0.11 1.01 -4.71
C ILE A 8 -1.22 1.07 -5.48
N ASP A 9 -1.33 0.33 -6.59
CA ASP A 9 -2.55 0.27 -7.40
C ASP A 9 -3.71 -0.41 -6.64
N HIS A 10 -3.41 -1.49 -5.91
CA HIS A 10 -4.39 -2.19 -5.07
C HIS A 10 -4.97 -1.26 -4.00
N PHE A 11 -4.10 -0.54 -3.27
CA PHE A 11 -4.52 0.45 -2.28
C PHE A 11 -5.36 1.58 -2.91
N ARG A 12 -4.95 2.08 -4.08
CA ARG A 12 -5.70 3.11 -4.83
C ARG A 12 -7.10 2.64 -5.21
N THR A 13 -7.21 1.42 -5.73
CA THR A 13 -8.48 0.83 -6.15
C THR A 13 -9.45 0.70 -4.98
N ARG A 14 -8.95 0.28 -3.81
CA ARG A 14 -9.74 0.15 -2.57
C ARG A 14 -10.19 1.50 -1.98
N HIS A 15 -9.31 2.51 -1.98
CA HIS A 15 -9.57 3.79 -1.31
C HIS A 15 -10.03 4.94 -2.20
N ARG A 16 -10.02 4.76 -3.53
CA ARG A 16 -10.51 5.66 -4.60
C ARG A 16 -10.10 7.15 -4.57
N TRP A 17 -9.29 7.61 -3.60
CA TRP A 17 -8.89 9.02 -3.48
C TRP A 17 -7.68 9.29 -2.58
N TRP A 18 -7.35 8.40 -1.64
CA TRP A 18 -6.39 8.70 -0.57
C TRP A 18 -4.92 8.71 -1.03
N CYS A 19 -4.61 8.09 -2.17
CA CYS A 19 -3.22 7.86 -2.62
C CYS A 19 -2.86 8.73 -3.84
N LYS A 20 -2.99 10.06 -3.69
CA LYS A 20 -2.52 11.03 -4.70
C LYS A 20 -0.99 11.11 -4.68
N PRO A 21 -0.30 11.12 -5.84
CA PRO A 21 1.15 11.32 -5.89
C PRO A 21 1.57 12.57 -5.11
N GLY A 22 2.58 12.42 -4.26
CA GLY A 22 3.11 13.51 -3.43
C GLY A 22 2.43 13.70 -2.06
N SER A 23 1.30 13.06 -1.78
CA SER A 23 0.72 13.05 -0.42
C SER A 23 1.63 12.28 0.55
N ALA A 24 1.52 12.57 1.85
CA ALA A 24 2.27 11.84 2.88
C ALA A 24 2.00 10.33 2.78
N ILE A 25 0.73 9.94 2.70
CA ILE A 25 0.35 8.54 2.60
C ILE A 25 0.84 7.86 1.32
N TYR A 26 0.97 8.58 0.20
CA TYR A 26 1.56 8.03 -1.02
C TYR A 26 3.05 7.76 -0.85
N LYS A 27 3.79 8.68 -0.20
CA LYS A 27 5.22 8.49 0.08
C LYS A 27 5.43 7.31 1.01
N ASP A 28 4.63 7.23 2.08
CA ASP A 28 4.71 6.14 3.05
C ASP A 28 4.37 4.80 2.41
N LEU A 29 3.30 4.75 1.60
CA LEU A 29 2.93 3.55 0.86
C LEU A 29 4.02 3.12 -0.12
N THR A 30 4.67 4.08 -0.80
CA THR A 30 5.77 3.79 -1.73
C THR A 30 6.97 3.21 -0.98
N ALA A 31 7.35 3.80 0.15
CA ALA A 31 8.45 3.30 0.99
C ALA A 31 8.14 1.88 1.51
N PHE A 32 6.94 1.68 2.07
CA PHE A 32 6.49 0.37 2.52
C PHE A 32 6.51 -0.67 1.39
N ALA A 33 6.02 -0.30 0.20
CA ALA A 33 5.99 -1.21 -0.95
C ALA A 33 7.39 -1.59 -1.45
N LEU A 34 8.36 -0.68 -1.37
CA LEU A 34 9.77 -0.96 -1.68
C LEU A 34 10.42 -1.89 -0.65
N ASP A 35 10.17 -1.68 0.63
CA ASP A 35 10.67 -2.53 1.71
C ASP A 35 10.12 -3.97 1.59
N GLN A 36 8.88 -4.10 1.10
CA GLN A 36 8.20 -5.38 0.91
C GLN A 36 8.37 -5.99 -0.48
N ALA A 37 9.21 -5.40 -1.35
CA ALA A 37 9.38 -5.86 -2.74
C ALA A 37 9.88 -7.32 -2.84
N ASN A 38 10.59 -7.82 -1.82
CA ASN A 38 11.06 -9.19 -1.72
C ASN A 38 10.17 -10.10 -0.86
N SER A 39 9.06 -9.58 -0.34
CA SER A 39 8.14 -10.38 0.48
C SER A 39 7.38 -11.41 -0.38
N THR A 40 7.08 -12.55 0.23
CA THR A 40 6.17 -13.57 -0.32
C THR A 40 4.71 -13.22 -0.11
N ASP A 41 4.41 -12.20 0.68
CA ASP A 41 3.06 -11.79 1.04
C ASP A 41 2.27 -11.30 -0.19
N SER A 42 0.98 -11.59 -0.16
CA SER A 42 0.03 -11.11 -1.15
C SER A 42 -0.22 -9.60 -1.02
N ALA A 43 -0.69 -8.98 -2.10
CA ALA A 43 -1.06 -7.57 -2.09
C ALA A 43 -2.17 -7.25 -1.06
N ASP A 44 -3.06 -8.21 -0.77
CA ASP A 44 -4.10 -8.06 0.26
C ASP A 44 -3.51 -8.09 1.68
N GLU A 45 -2.56 -8.97 1.98
CA GLU A 45 -1.88 -9.00 3.27
C GLU A 45 -1.09 -7.72 3.51
N LEU A 46 -0.27 -7.31 2.52
CA LEU A 46 0.50 -6.08 2.58
C LEU A 46 -0.40 -4.84 2.71
N TYR A 47 -1.56 -4.85 2.05
CA TYR A 47 -2.58 -3.81 2.20
C TYR A 47 -3.13 -3.73 3.62
N LEU A 48 -3.49 -4.86 4.23
CA LEU A 48 -4.01 -4.90 5.61
C LEU A 48 -2.94 -4.46 6.63
N ILE A 49 -1.69 -4.87 6.42
CA ILE A 49 -0.55 -4.44 7.25
C ILE A 49 -0.39 -2.92 7.17
N PHE A 50 -0.33 -2.38 5.96
CA PHE A 50 -0.20 -0.94 5.75
C PHE A 50 -1.35 -0.15 6.40
N CYS A 51 -2.60 -0.62 6.20
CA CYS A 51 -3.76 -0.02 6.83
C CYS A 51 -3.65 -0.01 8.36
N THR A 52 -3.19 -1.10 8.96
CA THR A 52 -3.02 -1.22 10.42
C THR A 52 -1.94 -0.28 10.94
N LEU A 53 -0.78 -0.22 10.28
CA LEU A 53 0.34 0.64 10.67
C LEU A 53 0.00 2.14 10.62
N HIS A 54 -0.85 2.54 9.67
CA HIS A 54 -1.23 3.93 9.46
C HIS A 54 -2.59 4.31 10.09
N GLY A 55 -3.22 3.41 10.84
CA GLY A 55 -4.55 3.65 11.44
C GLY A 55 -5.66 3.88 10.40
N ILE A 56 -5.48 3.35 9.19
CA ILE A 56 -6.44 3.48 8.09
C ILE A 56 -7.41 2.30 8.16
N LYS A 57 -8.71 2.59 8.16
CA LYS A 57 -9.73 1.54 8.08
C LYS A 57 -9.73 0.87 6.69
N PRO A 58 -9.51 -0.45 6.57
CA PRO A 58 -9.58 -1.16 5.29
C PRO A 58 -10.99 -1.06 4.65
N LYS A 59 -11.06 -1.10 3.33
CA LYS A 59 -12.29 -0.97 2.53
C LYS A 59 -12.53 -2.17 1.61
#